data_AF-A0A8I0TAZ0-F1
#
_entry.id   AF-A0A8I0TAZ0-F1
#
_cell.length_a   1.000
_cell.length_b   1.000
_cell.length_c   1.000
_cell.angle_alpha   90.00
_cell.angle_beta   90.00
_cell.angle_gamma   90.00
#
_symmetry.space_group_name_H-M   'P 1'
#
loop_
_entity.id
_entity.type
_entity.pdbx_description
1 polymer ?
#
loop_
_entity_poly.entity_id
_entity_poly.type
_entity_poly.pdbx_seq_one_letter_code
_entity_poly.pdbx_strand_id
1 'polypeptide(L)' 'MARYNHGFEINLEVLSDDFYGKDLTGAQIREIVLKFLNDHTDEQLLADINIFDTIKVDEDG' A
#
# COMPACT_ATOMS: atom_id res chain seq x y z
N MET A 1 -1.93 -19.53 19.81
CA MET A 1 -1.79 -18.06 19.93
C MET A 1 -2.77 -17.45 18.95
N ALA A 2 -3.53 -16.42 19.32
CA ALA A 2 -4.46 -15.79 18.39
C ALA A 2 -3.71 -15.26 17.15
N ARG A 3 -4.26 -15.47 15.95
CA ARG A 3 -3.74 -14.94 14.69
C ARG A 3 -4.60 -13.78 14.23
N TYR A 4 -3.99 -12.85 13.52
CA TYR A 4 -4.67 -11.66 13.01
C TYR A 4 -4.31 -11.47 11.54
N ASN A 5 -5.30 -11.08 10.74
CA ASN A 5 -5.13 -10.58 9.38
C ASN A 5 -5.10 -9.05 9.45
N HIS A 6 -4.05 -8.44 8.90
CA HIS A 6 -3.88 -6.99 8.90
C HIS A 6 -4.05 -6.45 7.47
N GLY A 7 -4.93 -5.47 7.31
CA GLY A 7 -5.04 -4.67 6.11
C GLY A 7 -4.06 -3.51 6.18
N PHE A 8 -3.19 -3.39 5.18
CA PHE A 8 -2.19 -2.34 5.08
C PHE A 8 -2.44 -1.46 3.87
N GLU A 9 -2.22 -0.15 4.02
CA GLU A 9 -2.20 0.81 2.92
C GLU A 9 -0.83 1.49 2.84
N ILE A 10 -0.42 1.82 1.62
CA ILE A 10 0.78 2.60 1.34
C ILE A 10 0.32 3.92 0.75
N ASN A 11 0.76 5.02 1.34
CA ASN A 11 0.50 6.35 0.80
C ASN A 11 1.43 6.60 -0.38
N LEU A 12 0.87 6.75 -1.57
CA LEU A 12 1.60 7.08 -2.80
C LEU A 12 1.00 8.35 -3.40
N GLU A 13 1.89 9.24 -3.85
CA GLU A 13 1.51 10.47 -4.52
C GLU A 13 1.93 10.42 -6.00
N VAL A 14 1.04 10.93 -6.85
CA VAL A 14 1.26 10.98 -8.30
C VAL A 14 0.70 12.28 -8.84
N LEU A 15 1.46 12.92 -9.74
CA LEU A 15 0.98 14.08 -10.47
C LEU A 15 0.02 13.63 -11.56
N SER A 16 -1.14 14.28 -11.61
CA SER A 16 -2.19 14.05 -12.60
C SER A 16 -2.72 15.40 -13.06
N ASP A 17 -3.09 15.49 -14.34
CA ASP A 17 -3.75 16.67 -14.90
C ASP A 17 -5.28 16.62 -14.72
N ASP A 18 -5.81 15.52 -14.19
CA ASP A 18 -7.23 15.31 -13.87
C ASP A 18 -7.46 15.34 -12.35
N PHE A 19 -8.49 16.08 -11.91
CA PHE A 19 -8.82 16.20 -10.47
C PHE A 19 -9.10 14.84 -9.80
N TYR A 20 -9.58 13.85 -10.55
CA TYR A 20 -9.89 12.52 -10.05
C TYR A 20 -8.83 11.48 -10.43
N GLY A 21 -7.71 11.87 -11.06
CA GLY A 21 -6.67 10.94 -11.49
C GLY A 21 -7.09 9.98 -12.59
N LYS A 22 -8.13 10.28 -13.37
CA LYS A 22 -8.67 9.37 -14.40
C LYS A 22 -7.79 9.23 -15.64
N ASP A 23 -6.84 10.14 -15.81
CA ASP A 23 -5.79 10.09 -16.83
C ASP A 23 -4.69 9.07 -16.47
N LEU A 24 -4.62 8.62 -15.22
CA LEU A 24 -3.63 7.66 -14.76
C LEU A 24 -3.97 6.25 -15.24
N THR A 25 -2.99 5.60 -15.84
CA THR A 25 -3.07 4.21 -16.25
C THR A 25 -2.52 3.28 -15.16
N GLY A 26 -3.00 2.04 -15.13
CA GLY A 26 -2.43 1.03 -14.24
C GLY A 26 -0.93 0.76 -14.46
N ALA A 27 -0.41 1.06 -15.66
CA ALA A 27 1.03 0.98 -15.93
C ALA A 27 1.82 2.06 -15.18
N GLN A 28 1.34 3.31 -15.19
CA GLN A 28 1.95 4.41 -14.43
C GLN A 28 1.90 4.13 -12.92
N ILE A 29 0.75 3.66 -12.41
CA ILE A 29 0.64 3.29 -11.00
C ILE A 29 1.64 2.18 -10.64
N ARG A 30 1.78 1.15 -11.49
CA ARG A 30 2.77 0.08 -11.27
C ARG A 30 4.20 0.63 -11.23
N GLU A 31 4.57 1.50 -12.15
CA GLU A 31 5.90 2.10 -12.16
C GLU A 31 6.20 2.88 -10.88
N ILE A 32 5.21 3.63 -10.36
CA ILE A 32 5.34 4.39 -9.11
C ILE A 32 5.51 3.47 -7.92
N VAL A 33 4.70 2.42 -7.82
CA VAL A 33 4.84 1.40 -6.76
C VAL A 33 6.22 0.77 -6.81
N LEU A 34 6.68 0.35 -8.00
CA LEU A 34 8.00 -0.27 -8.16
C LEU A 34 9.13 0.70 -7.77
N LYS A 35 9.02 1.96 -8.17
CA LYS A 35 9.98 2.99 -7.77
C LYS A 35 10.01 3.17 -6.26
N PHE A 36 8.84 3.33 -5.64
CA PHE A 36 8.73 3.45 -4.18
C PHE A 36 9.42 2.28 -3.46
N LEU A 37 9.13 1.04 -3.86
CA LEU A 37 9.74 -0.15 -3.26
C LEU A 37 11.26 -0.24 -3.47
N ASN A 38 11.78 0.25 -4.58
CA ASN A 38 13.22 0.24 -4.86
C ASN A 38 13.98 1.36 -4.13
N ASP A 39 13.31 2.46 -3.81
CA ASP A 39 13.92 3.65 -3.21
C ASP A 39 13.94 3.60 -1.66
N HIS A 40 13.20 2.67 -1.03
CA HIS A 40 13.06 2.56 0.42
C HIS A 40 13.69 1.28 0.96
N THR A 41 14.30 1.37 2.16
CA THR A 41 14.68 0.18 2.93
C THR A 41 13.46 -0.45 3.59
N ASP A 42 13.59 -1.70 4.02
CA ASP A 42 12.53 -2.40 4.76
C ASP A 42 12.03 -1.61 5.99
N GLU A 43 12.91 -0.91 6.68
CA GLU A 43 12.58 -0.09 7.85
C GLU A 43 11.79 1.16 7.49
N GLN A 44 12.12 1.78 6.35
CA GLN A 44 11.38 2.93 5.85
C GLN A 44 10.00 2.50 5.34
N LEU A 45 9.92 1.38 4.62
CA LEU A 45 8.65 0.80 4.19
C LEU A 45 7.72 0.55 5.37
N LEU A 46 8.22 0.00 6.48
CA LEU A 46 7.43 -0.20 7.69
C LEU A 46 6.94 1.10 8.34
N ALA A 47 7.67 2.21 8.17
CA ALA A 47 7.27 3.52 8.68
C ALA A 47 6.22 4.20 7.77
N ASP A 48 6.24 3.91 6.47
CA ASP A 48 5.35 4.51 5.47
C ASP A 48 4.01 3.76 5.30
N ILE A 49 3.92 2.54 5.83
CA ILE A 49 2.72 1.71 5.80
C ILE A 49 1.82 2.02 7.00
N ASN A 50 0.54 2.26 6.72
CA ASN A 50 -0.49 2.35 7.76
C ASN A 50 -1.31 1.06 7.83
N ILE A 51 -1.65 0.64 9.05
CA ILE A 51 -2.67 -0.39 9.27
C ILE A 51 -4.04 0.28 9.25
N PHE A 52 -4.88 -0.08 8.30
CA PHE A 52 -6.26 0.43 8.24
C PHE A 52 -7.29 -0.57 8.77
N ASP A 53 -6.93 -1.87 8.83
CA ASP A 53 -7.83 -2.91 9.32
C ASP A 53 -7.06 -4.02 10.06
N THR A 54 -7.72 -4.66 11.02
CA THR A 54 -7.19 -5.80 11.77
C THR A 54 -8.33 -6.71 12.19
N ILE A 55 -8.33 -7.92 11.64
CA ILE A 55 -9.35 -8.93 11.91
C ILE A 55 -8.70 -10.10 12.62
N LYS A 56 -9.26 -10.50 13.77
CA LYS A 56 -8.85 -11.75 14.43
C LYS A 56 -9.30 -12.93 13.58
N VAL A 57 -8.37 -13.81 13.26
CA VAL A 57 -8.64 -15.05 12.53
C VAL A 57 -8.79 -16.15 13.59
N ASP A 58 -9.99 -16.69 13.71
CA ASP A 58 -10.21 -17.90 14.51
C ASP A 58 -9.68 -19.11 13.73
N GLU A 59 -9.17 -20.14 14.43
CA GLU A 59 -8.44 -21.25 13.81
C GLU A 59 -9.31 -22.20 12.95
N ASP A 60 -10.61 -21.91 12.80
CA ASP A 60 -11.54 -22.69 12.00
C ASP A 60 -11.97 -21.88 10.77
N GLY A 61 -11.38 -22.23 9.62
CA GLY A 61 -11.64 -21.58 8.33
C GLY A 61 -13.03 -21.79 7.74
#